data_AF-A0A0B8PRF3-F1
#
_entry.id   AF-A0A0B8PRF3-F1
#
_cell.length_a   1.000
_cell.length_b   1.000
_cell.length_c   1.000
_cell.angle_alpha   90.00
_cell.angle_beta   90.00
_cell.angle_gamma   90.00
#
_symmetry.space_group_name_H-M   'P 1'
#
loop_
_entity.id
_entity.type
_entity.pdbx_description
1 polymer ?
#
loop_
_entity_poly.entity_id
_entity_poly.type
_entity_poly.pdbx_seq_one_letter_code
_entity_poly.pdbx_strand_id
1 'polypeptide(L)' 'MKPILLGVNIDHVATLRNARGTKYPDPVHAAEIAERAGADGITIHLRETVVISLTAMFVF' A
#
# COMPACT_ATOMS: atom_id res chain seq x y z
N MET A 1 -11.81 12.68 -23.43
CA MET A 1 -12.23 12.24 -22.09
C MET A 1 -10.99 12.17 -21.21
N LYS A 2 -11.05 12.61 -19.95
CA LYS A 2 -9.95 12.38 -19.01
C LYS A 2 -9.92 10.88 -18.65
N PRO A 3 -8.75 10.24 -18.58
CA PRO A 3 -8.66 8.86 -18.13
C PRO A 3 -9.13 8.74 -16.68
N ILE A 4 -9.83 7.64 -16.36
CA ILE A 4 -10.16 7.26 -14.99
C ILE A 4 -8.94 6.55 -14.42
N LEU A 5 -8.51 6.94 -13.22
CA LEU A 5 -7.36 6.36 -12.54
C LEU A 5 -7.82 5.44 -11.40
N LEU A 6 -7.11 4.34 -11.20
CA LEU A 6 -7.32 3.37 -10.13
C LEU A 6 -6.27 3.52 -9.03
N GLY A 7 -6.70 3.97 -7.85
CA GLY A 7 -5.90 3.93 -6.63
C GLY A 7 -6.19 2.68 -5.80
N VAL A 8 -5.16 1.95 -5.37
CA VAL A 8 -5.31 0.75 -4.52
C VAL A 8 -4.93 1.07 -3.08
N ASN A 9 -5.88 0.92 -2.15
CA ASN A 9 -5.60 1.03 -0.72
C ASN A 9 -5.09 -0.31 -0.17
N ILE A 10 -3.94 -0.28 0.52
CA ILE A 10 -3.30 -1.47 1.09
C ILE A 10 -3.28 -1.52 2.63
N ASP A 11 -4.04 -0.68 3.32
CA ASP A 11 -4.08 -0.61 4.79
C ASP A 11 -4.50 -1.94 5.43
N HIS A 12 -5.36 -2.69 4.74
CA HIS A 12 -5.83 -3.99 5.22
C HIS A 12 -4.77 -5.10 5.14
N VAL A 13 -3.75 -4.95 4.28
CA VAL A 13 -2.58 -5.86 4.28
C VAL A 13 -1.84 -5.71 5.60
N ALA A 14 -1.59 -4.47 6.03
CA ALA A 14 -0.97 -4.18 7.32
C ALA A 14 -1.85 -4.64 8.49
N THR A 15 -3.18 -4.50 8.38
CA THR A 15 -4.12 -4.98 9.40
C THR A 15 -3.99 -6.49 9.61
N LEU A 16 -3.95 -7.27 8.54
CA LEU A 16 -3.80 -8.73 8.62
C LEU A 16 -2.43 -9.14 9.19
N ARG A 17 -1.36 -8.47 8.76
CA ARG A 17 0.00 -8.67 9.29
C ARG A 17 0.04 -8.46 10.80
N ASN A 18 -0.51 -7.33 11.27
CA ASN A 18 -0.50 -6.94 12.67
C ASN A 18 -1.35 -7.89 13.52
N ALA A 19 -2.52 -8.31 13.02
CA ALA A 19 -3.37 -9.30 13.69
C ALA A 19 -2.65 -10.64 13.91
N ARG A 20 -1.70 -10.99 13.04
CA ARG A 20 -0.89 -12.21 13.14
C ARG A 20 0.41 -12.03 13.92
N GLY A 21 0.85 -10.79 14.17
CA GLY A 21 2.15 -10.51 14.79
C GLY A 21 3.36 -11.03 13.99
N THR A 22 3.19 -11.22 12.67
CA THR A 22 4.27 -11.72 11.80
C THR A 22 4.74 -10.64 10.83
N LYS A 23 5.75 -10.94 10.00
CA LYS A 23 6.19 -10.05 8.92
C LYS A 23 5.35 -10.19 7.64
N TYR A 24 4.40 -11.12 7.58
CA TYR A 24 3.60 -11.41 6.39
C TYR A 24 2.09 -11.32 6.68
N PRO A 25 1.28 -10.79 5.75
CA PRO A 25 1.68 -10.22 4.46
C PRO A 25 2.43 -8.89 4.57
N ASP A 26 3.33 -8.63 3.63
CA ASP A 26 4.08 -7.37 3.57
C ASP A 26 3.32 -6.34 2.72
N PRO A 27 2.90 -5.18 3.28
CA PRO A 27 2.27 -4.11 2.52
C PRO A 27 3.12 -3.59 1.36
N VAL A 28 4.46 -3.56 1.50
CA VAL A 28 5.33 -3.10 0.41
C VAL A 28 5.23 -4.03 -0.79
N HIS A 29 5.28 -5.34 -0.55
CA HIS A 29 5.09 -6.32 -1.61
C HIS A 29 3.69 -6.24 -2.25
N ALA A 30 2.65 -5.93 -1.45
CA ALA A 30 1.31 -5.73 -1.98
C ALA A 30 1.22 -4.49 -2.89
N ALA A 31 1.94 -3.41 -2.58
CA ALA A 31 2.06 -2.24 -3.45
C ALA A 31 2.69 -2.60 -4.80
N GLU A 32 3.82 -3.31 -4.80
CA GLU A 32 4.49 -3.75 -6.03
C GLU A 32 3.58 -4.61 -6.91
N ILE A 33 2.81 -5.52 -6.31
CA ILE A 33 1.84 -6.35 -7.05
C ILE A 33 0.75 -5.47 -7.67
N ALA A 34 0.21 -4.51 -6.91
CA ALA A 34 -0.85 -3.63 -7.39
C ALA A 34 -0.40 -2.74 -8.56
N GLU A 35 0.79 -2.14 -8.47
CA GLU A 35 1.37 -1.35 -9.57
C GLU A 35 1.57 -2.22 -10.82
N ARG A 36 2.16 -3.41 -10.68
CA ARG A 36 2.34 -4.36 -11.78
C ARG A 36 1.02 -4.87 -12.36
N ALA A 37 -0.07 -4.82 -11.61
CA ALA A 37 -1.40 -5.21 -12.04
C ALA A 37 -2.17 -4.06 -12.72
N GLY A 38 -1.59 -2.86 -12.82
CA GLY A 38 -2.20 -1.71 -13.49
C GLY A 38 -2.88 -0.72 -12.55
N ALA A 39 -2.52 -0.68 -11.27
CA ALA A 39 -2.87 0.43 -10.41
C ALA A 39 -2.12 1.70 -10.87
N ASP A 40 -2.84 2.81 -10.98
CA ASP A 40 -2.27 4.12 -11.28
C ASP A 40 -1.66 4.78 -10.03
N GLY A 41 -2.02 4.29 -8.84
CA GLY A 41 -1.43 4.75 -7.59
C GLY A 41 -1.75 3.86 -6.40
N ILE A 42 -0.98 4.02 -5.32
CA ILE A 42 -1.13 3.29 -4.06
C ILE A 42 -1.52 4.26 -2.94
N THR A 43 -2.54 3.90 -2.19
CA THR A 43 -3.03 4.69 -1.05
C THR A 43 -2.69 3.98 0.25
N ILE A 44 -2.03 4.69 1.17
CA ILE A 44 -1.71 4.23 2.52
C ILE A 44 -2.09 5.32 3.51
N HIS A 45 -2.75 4.95 4.60
CA HIS A 45 -2.93 5.83 5.76
C HIS A 45 -1.94 5.45 6.85
N LEU A 46 -0.86 6.24 6.98
CA LEU A 46 0.09 6.09 8.06
C LEU A 46 -0.61 6.43 9.39
N ARG A 47 -0.79 5.42 10.24
CA ARG A 47 -1.09 5.62 11.67
C ARG A 47 0.20 5.50 12.44
N GLU A 48 0.36 6.30 13.50
CA GLU A 48 1.54 6.41 14.40
C GLU A 48 2.09 5.06 14.94
N THR A 49 1.38 3.94 14.76
CA THR A 49 1.63 2.70 15.51
C THR A 49 2.36 1.60 14.73
N VAL A 50 2.76 1.78 13.47
CA VAL A 50 3.69 0.82 12.87
C VAL A 50 4.64 1.52 11.92
N VAL A 51 5.94 1.38 12.22
CA VAL A 51 7.06 1.79 11.38
C VAL A 51 6.84 1.25 9.96
N ILE A 52 6.41 2.12 9.06
CA ILE A 52 6.65 2.00 7.63
C ILE A 52 7.34 3.30 7.26
N SER A 53 8.66 3.20 7.08
CA SER A 53 9.54 4.30 6.69
C SER A 53 8.90 5.11 5.56
N LEU A 54 8.91 6.44 5.70
CA LEU A 54 8.51 7.38 4.66
C LEU A 54 9.38 7.16 3.42
N THR A 55 8.89 6.38 2.46
CA THR A 55 9.39 6.39 1.08
C THR A 55 8.26 5.97 0.13
N ALA A 56 7.16 6.70 0.18
CA ALA A 56 6.19 6.78 -0.92
C ALA A 56 5.98 8.28 -1.21
N MET A 57 7.09 8.93 -1.51
CA MET A 57 7.15 10.32 -1.92
C MET A 57 7.16 10.30 -3.46
N PHE A 58 6.03 10.67 -4.05
CA PHE A 58 5.83 11.04 -5.46
C PHE A 58 6.16 9.98 -6.53
N VAL A 59 5.09 9.39 -7.06
CA VAL A 59 4.96 9.22 -8.51
C VAL A 59 3.57 9.79 -8.86
N PHE A 60 3.55 10.66 -9.88
CA PHE A 60 2.54 11.67 -10.27
C PHE A 60 1.06 11.34 -10.09
#